data_AF-A0AAW1M5Z3-F1
#
_entry.id   AF-A0AAW1M5Z3-F1
#
_cell.length_a   1.000
_cell.length_b   1.000
_cell.length_c   1.000
_cell.angle_alpha   90.00
_cell.angle_beta   90.00
_cell.angle_gamma   90.00
#
_symmetry.space_group_name_H-M   'P 1'
#
loop_
_entity.id
_entity.type
_entity.pdbx_description
1 polymer ?
#
loop_
_entity_poly.entity_id
_entity_poly.type
_entity_poly.pdbx_seq_one_letter_code
_entity_poly.pdbx_strand_id
1 'polypeptide(L)'
;MGYLSYSIIVNIILCATLICLKWTNKSASDLSWAKKAAEEAEVVASIPCSGHGLAFLDGVSDDGNPVCECYACFTGYSCSSVSLPCLADADDGNPLFLEPFWMKHRENSSVLVSGWHRLGYSYPVEPEISIVLQKYIFKVHELVGNAVTEGRHIVFGTGSTQLPLFRLPTFSLPSLITL
;
A
#
# COMPACT_ATOMS: atom_id res chain seq x y z
N MET A 1 -28.59 51.45 29.01
CA MET A 1 -27.55 51.07 28.04
C MET A 1 -26.82 49.75 28.35
N GLY A 2 -27.00 49.11 29.51
CA GLY A 2 -26.25 47.89 29.88
C GLY A 2 -26.76 46.53 29.35
N TYR A 3 -28.04 46.44 28.94
CA TYR A 3 -28.64 45.17 28.51
C TYR A 3 -28.25 44.75 27.09
N LEU A 4 -28.09 45.73 26.19
CA LEU A 4 -27.65 45.49 24.81
C LEU A 4 -26.17 45.02 24.76
N SER A 5 -25.30 45.61 25.58
CA SER A 5 -23.90 45.19 25.68
C SER A 5 -23.77 43.76 26.22
N TYR A 6 -24.61 43.38 27.20
CA TYR A 6 -24.59 42.03 27.77
C TYR A 6 -25.06 40.96 26.75
N SER A 7 -26.11 41.25 25.99
CA SER A 7 -26.61 40.35 24.94
C SER A 7 -25.60 40.13 23.81
N ILE A 8 -24.89 41.19 23.41
CA ILE A 8 -23.83 41.10 22.40
C ILE A 8 -22.68 40.22 22.89
N ILE A 9 -22.24 40.40 24.14
CA ILE A 9 -21.16 39.60 24.73
C ILE A 9 -21.53 38.12 24.80
N VAL A 10 -22.74 37.78 25.27
CA VAL A 10 -23.20 36.39 25.37
C VAL A 10 -23.28 35.74 23.99
N ASN A 11 -23.78 36.44 22.97
CA ASN A 11 -23.84 35.93 21.59
C ASN A 11 -22.45 35.76 20.96
N ILE A 12 -21.49 36.63 21.26
CA ILE A 12 -20.10 36.47 20.80
C ILE A 12 -19.45 35.25 21.46
N ILE A 13 -19.64 35.07 22.77
CA ILE A 13 -19.12 33.90 23.49
C ILE A 13 -19.75 32.62 22.95
N LEU A 14 -21.07 32.61 22.72
CA LEU A 14 -21.77 31.46 22.15
C LEU A 14 -21.30 31.15 20.72
N CYS A 15 -21.10 32.17 19.88
CA CYS A 15 -20.51 31.98 18.56
C CYS A 15 -19.08 31.44 18.65
N ALA A 16 -18.24 31.98 19.54
CA ALA A 16 -16.86 31.53 19.72
C ALA A 16 -16.81 30.07 20.21
N THR A 17 -17.66 29.68 21.16
CA THR A 17 -17.72 28.30 21.65
C THR A 17 -18.24 27.34 20.58
N LEU A 18 -19.27 27.73 19.80
CA LEU A 18 -19.77 26.92 18.69
C LEU A 18 -18.76 26.79 17.55
N ILE A 19 -17.98 27.84 17.27
CA ILE A 19 -16.89 27.81 16.29
C ILE A 19 -15.75 26.91 16.79
N CYS A 20 -15.32 27.06 18.04
CA CYS A 20 -14.30 26.19 18.65
C CYS A 20 -14.73 24.72 18.68
N LEU A 21 -15.97 24.41 19.08
CA LEU A 21 -16.50 23.04 19.09
C LEU A 21 -16.61 22.43 17.68
N LYS A 22 -16.88 23.24 16.65
CA LYS A 22 -16.83 22.78 15.25
C LYS A 22 -15.40 22.60 14.75
N TRP A 23 -14.44 23.36 15.26
CA TRP A 23 -13.03 23.27 14.89
C TRP A 23 -12.35 22.06 15.56
N THR A 24 -12.69 21.75 16.82
CA THR A 24 -12.18 20.56 17.52
C THR A 24 -12.78 19.25 17.01
N ASN A 25 -13.99 19.28 16.44
CA ASN A 25 -14.61 18.10 15.80
C ASN A 25 -14.09 17.81 14.38
N LYS A 26 -13.05 18.53 13.94
CA LYS A 26 -12.39 18.31 12.64
C LYS A 26 -10.93 17.91 12.74
N SER A 27 -10.48 17.44 13.90
CA SER A 27 -9.27 16.61 13.94
C SER A 27 -9.64 15.23 13.42
N ALA A 28 -8.89 14.78 12.41
CA ALA A 28 -8.87 13.40 11.97
C ALA A 28 -8.91 12.46 13.18
N SER A 29 -9.68 11.37 13.06
CA SER A 29 -9.77 10.33 14.07
C SER A 29 -8.37 9.95 14.57
N ASP A 30 -8.11 10.12 15.86
CA ASP A 30 -6.92 9.55 16.48
C ASP A 30 -6.98 8.03 16.27
N LEU A 31 -6.13 7.53 15.38
CA LEU A 31 -5.92 6.09 15.23
C LEU A 31 -5.58 5.56 16.63
N SER A 32 -6.25 4.51 17.09
CA SER A 32 -5.97 3.94 18.41
C SER A 32 -4.81 2.95 18.31
N TRP A 33 -5.10 1.70 17.98
CA TRP A 33 -4.11 0.63 17.86
C TRP A 33 -3.26 0.74 16.59
N ALA A 34 -3.79 1.39 15.55
CA ALA A 34 -3.16 1.51 14.24
C ALA A 34 -2.07 2.60 14.17
N LYS A 35 -2.06 3.53 15.13
CA LYS A 35 -1.22 4.73 15.09
C LYS A 35 0.25 4.41 14.99
N LYS A 36 0.73 3.51 15.86
CA LYS A 36 2.13 3.09 15.90
C LYS A 36 2.59 2.51 14.55
N ALA A 37 1.82 1.59 13.98
CA ALA A 37 2.17 0.95 12.71
C ALA A 37 2.18 1.95 11.53
N ALA A 38 1.25 2.91 11.52
CA ALA A 38 1.22 3.95 10.51
C ALA A 38 2.42 4.91 10.65
N GLU A 39 2.73 5.35 11.88
CA GLU A 39 3.87 6.22 12.18
C GLU A 39 5.21 5.55 11.81
N GLU A 40 5.40 4.27 12.14
CA GLU A 40 6.60 3.51 11.76
C GLU A 40 6.77 3.42 10.24
N ALA A 41 5.69 3.15 9.50
CA ALA A 41 5.73 3.11 8.05
C ALA A 41 6.09 4.46 7.42
N GLU A 42 5.53 5.57 7.94
CA GLU A 42 5.86 6.91 7.47
C GLU A 42 7.32 7.29 7.79
N VAL A 43 7.81 6.95 8.99
CA VAL A 43 9.20 7.21 9.38
C VAL A 43 10.16 6.48 8.44
N VAL A 44 9.96 5.18 8.21
CA VAL A 44 10.84 4.40 7.33
C VAL A 44 10.80 4.92 5.89
N ALA A 45 9.60 5.20 5.36
CA ALA A 45 9.46 5.76 4.01
C ALA A 45 10.07 7.16 3.85
N SER A 46 10.35 7.87 4.96
CA SER A 46 10.98 9.20 4.95
C SER A 46 12.51 9.16 5.03
N ILE A 47 13.13 7.98 5.20
CA ILE A 47 14.58 7.85 5.31
C ILE A 47 15.25 8.28 4.00
N PRO A 48 16.19 9.23 4.02
CA PRO A 48 16.82 9.74 2.81
C PRO A 48 17.88 8.78 2.28
N CYS A 49 17.51 7.98 1.27
CA CYS A 49 18.41 7.07 0.56
C CYS A 49 18.98 7.69 -0.73
N SER A 50 19.18 9.02 -0.74
CA SER A 50 19.81 9.80 -1.82
C SER A 50 19.20 9.65 -3.22
N GLY A 51 17.99 9.12 -3.34
CA GLY A 51 17.36 8.78 -4.64
C GLY A 51 17.97 7.55 -5.32
N HIS A 52 18.77 6.78 -4.58
CA HIS A 52 19.54 5.64 -5.07
C HIS A 52 19.29 4.36 -4.27
N GLY A 53 18.17 4.32 -3.55
CA GLY A 53 17.73 3.20 -2.75
C GLY A 53 16.47 3.53 -1.97
N LEU A 54 16.03 2.58 -1.16
CA LEU A 54 14.87 2.72 -0.27
C LEU A 54 15.12 2.03 1.06
N ALA A 55 14.41 2.44 2.09
CA ALA A 55 14.34 1.71 3.36
C ALA A 55 12.99 1.02 3.49
N PHE A 56 12.99 -0.17 4.09
CA PHE A 56 11.79 -0.97 4.35
C PHE A 56 11.68 -1.30 5.84
N LEU A 57 10.46 -1.61 6.29
CA LEU A 57 10.17 -1.86 7.71
C LEU A 57 10.94 -3.08 8.26
N ASP A 58 11.20 -4.05 7.40
CA ASP A 58 11.95 -5.28 7.67
C ASP A 58 13.43 -5.20 7.27
N GLY A 59 13.84 -4.13 6.59
CA GLY A 59 15.24 -3.84 6.23
C GLY A 59 16.01 -3.23 7.39
N VAL A 60 16.22 -4.00 8.47
CA VAL A 60 16.80 -3.52 9.74
C VAL A 60 18.22 -4.06 9.94
N SER A 61 19.17 -3.23 10.38
CA SER A 61 20.53 -3.64 10.74
C SER A 61 20.63 -4.26 12.14
N ASP A 62 21.81 -4.81 12.48
CA ASP A 62 22.09 -5.42 13.79
C ASP A 62 21.84 -4.49 15.00
N ASP A 63 21.91 -3.18 14.78
CA ASP A 63 21.63 -2.14 15.79
C ASP A 63 20.14 -1.78 15.92
N GLY A 64 19.28 -2.43 15.13
CA GLY A 64 17.83 -2.25 15.17
C GLY A 64 17.32 -1.06 14.34
N ASN A 65 18.18 -0.39 13.57
CA ASN A 65 17.78 0.74 12.73
C ASN A 65 17.45 0.30 11.29
N PRO A 66 16.43 0.87 10.64
CA PRO A 66 16.20 0.63 9.21
C PRO A 66 17.38 1.15 8.39
N VAL A 67 17.81 0.37 7.39
CA VAL A 67 18.92 0.70 6.50
C VAL A 67 18.42 0.88 5.07
N CYS A 68 19.11 1.74 4.32
CA CYS A 68 18.85 1.87 2.90
C CYS A 68 19.33 0.63 2.14
N GLU A 69 18.42 0.03 1.40
CA GLU A 69 18.69 -0.94 0.34
C GLU A 69 18.96 -0.19 -0.96
N CYS A 70 20.22 -0.22 -1.40
CA CYS A 70 20.68 0.55 -2.55
C CYS A 70 20.39 -0.14 -3.88
N TYR A 71 20.09 0.65 -4.91
CA TYR A 71 20.05 0.16 -6.28
C TYR A 71 21.44 -0.26 -6.76
N ALA A 72 21.48 -1.01 -7.87
CA ALA A 72 22.71 -1.47 -8.50
C ALA A 72 23.73 -0.32 -8.66
N CYS A 73 24.99 -0.62 -8.36
CA CYS A 73 26.12 0.33 -8.37
C CYS A 73 26.13 1.43 -7.29
N PHE A 74 25.19 1.45 -6.35
CA PHE A 74 25.20 2.38 -5.21
C PHE A 74 25.52 1.68 -3.89
N THR A 75 26.15 2.41 -2.98
CA THR A 75 26.58 1.90 -1.67
C THR A 75 26.65 3.02 -0.63
N GLY A 76 27.01 2.65 0.59
CA GLY A 76 27.02 3.52 1.77
C GLY A 76 25.66 3.59 2.45
N TYR A 77 25.66 4.12 3.67
CA TYR A 77 24.47 4.14 4.54
C TYR A 77 23.24 4.81 3.91
N SER A 78 23.45 5.83 3.06
CA SER A 78 22.39 6.56 2.36
C SER A 78 22.35 6.30 0.86
N CYS A 79 23.06 5.29 0.34
CA CYS A 79 23.20 5.02 -1.09
C CYS A 79 23.78 6.18 -1.92
N SER A 80 24.55 7.07 -1.29
CA SER A 80 25.12 8.25 -1.95
C SER A 80 26.42 7.96 -2.70
N SER A 81 27.09 6.85 -2.40
CA SER A 81 28.38 6.51 -2.99
C SER A 81 28.21 5.56 -4.16
N VAL A 82 28.92 5.81 -5.25
CA VAL A 82 28.97 4.89 -6.39
C VAL A 82 30.05 3.83 -6.13
N SER A 83 29.70 2.56 -6.29
CA SER A 83 30.66 1.46 -6.29
C SER A 83 31.37 1.39 -7.64
N LEU A 84 32.71 1.43 -7.66
CA LEU A 84 33.51 1.36 -8.90
C LEU A 84 34.65 0.34 -8.78
N PRO A 85 34.95 -0.43 -9.85
CA PRO A 85 34.21 -0.51 -11.11
C PRO A 85 32.84 -1.20 -10.91
N CYS A 86 31.80 -0.76 -11.64
CA CYS A 86 30.50 -1.42 -11.63
C CYS A 86 29.98 -1.63 -13.05
N LEU A 87 29.38 -2.80 -13.29
CA LEU A 87 28.74 -3.16 -14.54
C LEU A 87 27.25 -2.91 -14.40
N ALA A 88 26.66 -2.26 -15.40
CA ALA A 88 25.21 -2.15 -15.47
C ALA A 88 24.60 -3.54 -15.67
N ASP A 89 23.62 -3.86 -14.84
CA ASP A 89 22.85 -5.10 -14.90
C ASP A 89 21.43 -4.79 -15.37
N ALA A 90 21.01 -5.47 -16.43
CA ALA A 90 19.67 -5.40 -17.01
C ALA A 90 19.21 -6.80 -17.46
N ASP A 91 19.73 -7.85 -16.81
CA ASP A 91 19.40 -9.24 -17.12
C ASP A 91 18.07 -9.66 -16.46
N ASP A 92 17.71 -9.04 -15.34
CA ASP A 92 16.44 -9.31 -14.65
C ASP A 92 15.25 -8.53 -15.25
N GLY A 93 14.07 -9.14 -15.19
CA GLY A 93 12.81 -8.50 -15.55
C GLY A 93 12.21 -7.69 -14.40
N ASN A 94 13.03 -7.16 -13.49
CA ASN A 94 12.55 -6.53 -12.25
C ASN A 94 11.88 -5.17 -12.56
N PRO A 95 10.59 -4.99 -12.25
CA PRO A 95 9.83 -3.83 -12.71
C PRO A 95 10.01 -2.57 -11.84
N LEU A 96 11.23 -2.27 -11.38
CA LEU A 96 11.52 -1.12 -10.51
C LEU A 96 11.11 0.23 -11.13
N PHE A 97 11.00 0.31 -12.46
CA PHE A 97 10.52 1.51 -13.15
C PHE A 97 9.08 1.92 -12.76
N LEU A 98 8.27 1.04 -12.17
CA LEU A 98 6.93 1.35 -11.67
C LEU A 98 6.92 1.94 -10.26
N GLU A 99 8.03 1.89 -9.54
CA GLU A 99 8.13 2.33 -8.15
C GLU A 99 7.73 3.82 -7.95
N PRO A 100 8.18 4.79 -8.79
CA PRO A 100 7.77 6.20 -8.64
C PRO A 100 6.27 6.42 -8.81
N PHE A 101 5.60 5.58 -9.62
CA PHE A 101 4.15 5.64 -9.78
C PHE A 101 3.47 5.30 -8.44
N TRP A 102 3.89 4.23 -7.76
CA TRP A 102 3.29 3.82 -6.50
C TRP A 102 3.56 4.80 -5.36
N MET A 103 4.76 5.37 -5.29
CA MET A 103 5.07 6.43 -4.31
C MET A 103 4.13 7.63 -4.44
N LYS A 104 3.81 8.03 -5.67
CA LYS A 104 2.87 9.14 -5.93
C LYS A 104 1.44 8.82 -5.48
N HIS A 105 1.06 7.53 -5.41
CA HIS A 105 -0.29 7.08 -5.05
C HIS A 105 -0.38 6.47 -3.64
N ARG A 106 0.63 6.70 -2.80
CA ARG A 106 0.76 6.11 -1.45
C ARG A 106 -0.50 6.17 -0.60
N GLU A 107 -1.25 7.28 -0.60
CA GLU A 107 -2.48 7.40 0.20
C GLU A 107 -3.59 6.47 -0.29
N ASN A 108 -3.66 6.21 -1.60
CA ASN A 108 -4.71 5.41 -2.22
C ASN A 108 -4.38 3.90 -2.26
N SER A 109 -3.10 3.54 -2.16
CA SER A 109 -2.63 2.15 -2.30
C SER A 109 -2.09 1.54 -1.01
N SER A 110 -1.88 2.32 0.06
CA SER A 110 -1.43 1.79 1.34
C SER A 110 -2.52 0.97 2.01
N VAL A 111 -2.12 -0.13 2.67
CA VAL A 111 -3.03 -1.01 3.40
C VAL A 111 -2.49 -1.23 4.81
N LEU A 112 -3.38 -1.11 5.80
CA LEU A 112 -3.11 -1.55 7.16
C LEU A 112 -3.72 -2.93 7.37
N VAL A 113 -2.87 -3.91 7.68
CA VAL A 113 -3.29 -5.29 7.94
C VAL A 113 -3.31 -5.53 9.44
N SER A 114 -4.47 -5.88 10.01
CA SER A 114 -4.55 -6.24 11.43
C SER A 114 -3.86 -7.58 11.70
N GLY A 115 -3.33 -7.76 12.92
CA GLY A 115 -2.62 -9.01 13.29
C GLY A 115 -3.49 -10.28 13.27
N TRP A 116 -4.81 -10.14 13.19
CA TRP A 116 -5.77 -11.25 13.06
C TRP A 116 -6.41 -11.35 11.67
N HIS A 117 -5.95 -10.56 10.70
CA HIS A 117 -6.49 -10.58 9.35
C HIS A 117 -6.27 -11.95 8.70
N ARG A 118 -7.37 -12.66 8.41
CA ARG A 118 -7.37 -13.93 7.65
C ARG A 118 -6.46 -15.03 8.22
N LEU A 119 -6.45 -15.23 9.55
CA LEU A 119 -5.71 -16.32 10.19
C LEU A 119 -6.20 -17.74 9.85
N GLY A 120 -7.43 -17.89 9.35
CA GLY A 120 -7.98 -19.19 8.94
C GLY A 120 -7.54 -19.57 7.52
N TYR A 121 -7.43 -20.89 7.26
CA TYR A 121 -7.04 -21.42 5.95
C TYR A 121 -8.07 -21.19 4.83
N SER A 122 -9.36 -21.12 5.19
CA SER A 122 -10.45 -21.02 4.23
C SER A 122 -11.24 -19.73 4.38
N TYR A 123 -11.90 -19.34 3.29
CA TYR A 123 -12.96 -18.34 3.35
C TYR A 123 -14.19 -18.98 4.01
N PRO A 124 -14.99 -18.21 4.77
CA PRO A 124 -16.19 -18.74 5.43
C PRO A 124 -17.29 -19.16 4.43
N VAL A 125 -17.15 -18.82 3.15
CA VAL A 125 -18.09 -19.12 2.08
C VAL A 125 -17.30 -19.43 0.81
N GLU A 126 -17.78 -20.38 0.00
CA GLU A 126 -17.28 -20.64 -1.35
C GLU A 126 -17.48 -19.42 -2.28
N PRO A 127 -16.57 -19.16 -3.23
CA PRO A 127 -15.35 -19.91 -3.50
C PRO A 127 -14.25 -19.62 -2.46
N GLU A 128 -13.29 -20.53 -2.26
CA GLU A 128 -12.11 -20.35 -1.40
C GLU A 128 -11.10 -19.28 -1.90
N ILE A 129 -11.58 -18.23 -2.55
CA ILE A 129 -10.79 -17.10 -3.07
C ILE A 129 -11.43 -15.76 -2.68
N SER A 130 -10.65 -14.68 -2.73
CA SER A 130 -11.20 -13.33 -2.52
C SER A 130 -12.12 -12.92 -3.67
N ILE A 131 -13.44 -12.99 -3.43
CA ILE A 131 -14.46 -12.51 -4.39
C ILE A 131 -14.30 -11.03 -4.74
N VAL A 132 -13.78 -10.23 -3.81
CA VAL A 132 -13.50 -8.80 -4.02
C VAL A 132 -12.35 -8.64 -5.00
N LEU A 133 -11.26 -9.40 -4.83
CA LEU A 133 -10.12 -9.36 -5.74
C LEU A 133 -10.51 -9.83 -7.14
N GLN A 134 -11.26 -10.95 -7.24
CA GLN A 134 -11.78 -11.46 -8.50
C GLN A 134 -12.60 -10.39 -9.26
N LYS A 135 -13.52 -9.70 -8.56
CA LYS A 135 -14.31 -8.62 -9.13
C LYS A 135 -13.43 -7.49 -9.69
N TYR A 136 -12.41 -7.06 -8.96
CA TYR A 136 -11.53 -5.99 -9.42
C TYR A 136 -10.62 -6.41 -10.57
N ILE A 137 -10.15 -7.66 -10.60
CA ILE A 137 -9.41 -8.20 -11.74
C ILE A 137 -10.26 -8.18 -13.01
N PHE A 138 -11.50 -8.66 -12.93
CA PHE A 138 -12.42 -8.60 -14.08
C PHE A 138 -12.66 -7.16 -14.54
N LYS A 139 -12.85 -6.24 -13.60
CA LYS A 139 -13.01 -4.82 -13.91
C LYS A 139 -11.78 -4.22 -14.58
N VAL A 140 -10.56 -4.58 -14.16
CA VAL A 140 -9.33 -4.12 -14.80
C VAL A 140 -9.26 -4.62 -16.25
N HIS A 141 -9.54 -5.91 -16.49
CA HIS A 141 -9.55 -6.45 -17.85
C HIS A 141 -10.63 -5.84 -18.74
N GLU A 142 -11.82 -5.56 -18.21
CA GLU A 142 -12.89 -4.87 -18.91
C GLU A 142 -12.49 -3.45 -19.32
N LEU A 143 -11.90 -2.69 -18.38
CA LEU A 143 -11.48 -1.30 -18.62
C LEU A 143 -10.29 -1.19 -19.59
N VAL A 144 -9.32 -2.10 -19.47
CA VAL A 144 -8.13 -2.11 -20.34
C VAL A 144 -8.43 -2.74 -21.70
N GLY A 145 -9.41 -3.65 -21.76
CA GLY A 145 -9.77 -4.38 -22.98
C GLY A 145 -8.72 -5.39 -23.43
N ASN A 146 -7.86 -5.88 -22.51
CA ASN A 146 -6.76 -6.79 -22.83
C ASN A 146 -7.10 -8.29 -22.70
N ALA A 147 -8.26 -8.65 -22.12
CA ALA A 147 -8.68 -10.05 -21.97
C ALA A 147 -10.21 -10.20 -21.98
N VAL A 148 -10.70 -11.33 -22.51
CA VAL A 148 -12.11 -11.71 -22.45
C VAL A 148 -12.37 -12.48 -21.16
N THR A 149 -13.16 -11.87 -20.26
CA THR A 149 -13.48 -12.41 -18.92
C THR A 149 -14.82 -13.12 -18.84
N GLU A 150 -15.72 -12.89 -19.81
CA GLU A 150 -17.05 -13.50 -19.82
C GLU A 150 -16.98 -15.03 -19.90
N GLY A 151 -17.72 -15.70 -19.01
CA GLY A 151 -17.75 -17.17 -18.92
C GLY A 151 -16.42 -17.80 -18.49
N ARG A 152 -15.47 -17.02 -17.94
CA ARG A 152 -14.18 -17.53 -17.46
C ARG A 152 -14.15 -17.67 -15.94
N HIS A 153 -13.37 -18.65 -15.48
CA HIS A 153 -13.03 -18.81 -14.06
C HIS A 153 -11.65 -18.21 -13.78
N ILE A 154 -11.47 -17.71 -12.57
CA ILE A 154 -10.18 -17.23 -12.07
C ILE A 154 -9.63 -18.23 -11.05
N VAL A 155 -8.34 -18.53 -11.18
CA VAL A 155 -7.55 -19.24 -10.18
C VAL A 155 -6.36 -18.35 -9.83
N PHE A 156 -6.08 -18.20 -8.54
CA PHE A 156 -4.92 -17.46 -8.06
C PHE A 156 -3.72 -18.39 -7.87
N GLY A 157 -2.56 -17.98 -8.39
CA GLY A 157 -1.28 -18.61 -8.12
C GLY A 157 -0.35 -17.67 -7.35
N THR A 158 0.68 -18.24 -6.71
CA THR A 158 1.79 -17.47 -6.16
C THR A 158 2.74 -17.10 -7.30
N GLY A 159 2.31 -16.11 -8.08
CA GLY A 159 2.97 -15.71 -9.32
C GLY A 159 2.60 -16.61 -10.51
N SER A 160 2.76 -16.05 -11.71
CA SER A 160 2.40 -16.75 -12.95
C SER A 160 3.25 -17.99 -13.22
N THR A 161 4.40 -18.13 -12.57
CA THR A 161 5.30 -19.30 -12.68
C THR A 161 4.67 -20.60 -12.17
N GLN A 162 3.78 -20.53 -11.18
CA GLN A 162 3.11 -21.71 -10.62
C GLN A 162 2.05 -22.28 -11.57
N LEU A 163 1.45 -21.44 -12.40
CA LEU A 163 0.23 -21.80 -13.11
C LEU A 163 0.43 -22.74 -14.31
N PRO A 164 1.53 -22.61 -15.10
CA PRO A 164 1.87 -23.60 -16.11
C PRO A 164 2.09 -25.02 -15.54
N LEU A 165 2.61 -25.13 -14.30
CA LEU A 165 2.81 -26.43 -13.64
C LEU A 165 1.49 -27.14 -13.36
N PHE A 166 0.39 -26.39 -13.17
CA PHE A 166 -0.95 -26.94 -13.00
C PHE A 166 -1.55 -27.48 -14.31
N ARG A 167 -1.02 -27.09 -15.47
CA ARG A 167 -1.61 -27.40 -16.78
C ARG A 167 -1.25 -28.80 -17.32
N LEU A 168 -0.43 -29.58 -16.62
CA LEU A 168 -0.05 -30.94 -17.00
C LEU A 168 -0.35 -31.85 -15.80
N PRO A 169 -1.49 -32.59 -15.70
CA PRO A 169 -2.33 -33.18 -16.75
C PRO A 169 -3.87 -33.01 -16.55
N THR A 170 -4.36 -32.08 -15.71
CA THR A 170 -5.77 -32.07 -15.23
C THR A 170 -6.72 -31.09 -15.90
N PHE A 171 -6.26 -30.11 -16.68
CA PHE A 171 -7.15 -29.08 -17.24
C PHE A 171 -6.89 -28.81 -18.73
N SER A 172 -7.58 -29.57 -19.58
CA SER A 172 -7.89 -29.18 -20.96
C SER A 172 -9.11 -28.24 -21.03
N LEU A 173 -9.22 -27.27 -20.10
CA LEU A 173 -10.31 -26.29 -20.15
C LEU A 173 -9.82 -25.01 -20.84
N PRO A 174 -10.42 -24.62 -21.98
CA PRO A 174 -10.12 -23.36 -22.66
C PRO A 174 -10.65 -22.12 -21.89
N SER A 175 -11.10 -22.27 -20.63
CA SER A 175 -11.89 -21.29 -19.86
C SER A 175 -11.24 -20.76 -18.57
N LEU A 176 -9.93 -20.93 -18.41
CA LEU A 176 -9.19 -20.39 -17.26
C LEU A 176 -8.53 -19.05 -17.61
N ILE A 177 -8.71 -18.05 -16.75
CA ILE A 177 -7.80 -16.90 -16.67
C ILE A 177 -6.76 -17.22 -15.61
N THR A 178 -5.51 -17.01 -15.99
CA THR A 178 -4.32 -17.41 -15.24
C THR A 178 -3.53 -16.15 -14.94
N LEU A 179 -3.48 -15.75 -13.67
CA LEU A 179 -2.78 -14.56 -13.17
C LEU A 179 -1.83 -14.94 -12.05
#